data_AF-A0A532DHB9-F1
#
_entry.id   AF-A0A532DHB9-F1
#
_cell.length_a   1.000
_cell.length_b   1.000
_cell.length_c   1.000
_cell.angle_alpha   90.00
_cell.angle_beta   90.00
_cell.angle_gamma   90.00
#
_symmetry.space_group_name_H-M   'P 1'
#
loop_
_entity.id
_entity.type
_entity.pdbx_description
1 polymer ?
#
loop_
_entity_poly.entity_id
_entity_poly.type
_entity_poly.pdbx_seq_one_letter_code
_entity_poly.pdbx_strand_id
1 'polypeptide(L)'
;MGPTKAIIKENGLYEVVGVKLIKEGFASRQEIDDYVKHHYLALPVRDNAGNLWLLDGKPVYCFRGTQYETVDDQRVHLSRCSDCGGMGIRSDEFTVESDCIRCTVCGHEFDARLEMMET
;
A
#
# COMPACT_ATOMS: atom_id res chain seq x y z
N MET A 1 -14.26 -6.67 8.90
CA MET A 1 -14.23 -6.26 7.48
C MET A 1 -13.38 -5.01 7.39
N GLY A 2 -12.31 -5.06 6.60
CA GLY A 2 -11.52 -3.88 6.24
C GLY A 2 -12.26 -3.01 5.21
N PRO A 3 -11.63 -1.92 4.74
CA PRO A 3 -12.17 -1.07 3.70
C PRO A 3 -12.27 -1.84 2.39
N THR A 4 -13.25 -1.47 1.56
CA THR A 4 -13.37 -2.06 0.23
C THR A 4 -12.11 -1.73 -0.58
N LYS A 5 -11.41 -2.77 -1.03
CA LYS A 5 -10.21 -2.61 -1.86
C LYS A 5 -10.65 -2.19 -3.26
N ALA A 6 -10.15 -1.05 -3.73
CA ALA A 6 -10.53 -0.47 -5.00
C ALA A 6 -9.32 -0.32 -5.92
N ILE A 7 -9.56 -0.35 -7.23
CA ILE A 7 -8.58 0.00 -8.27
C ILE A 7 -9.13 1.10 -9.15
N ILE A 8 -8.22 1.86 -9.71
CA ILE A 8 -8.53 2.92 -10.66
C ILE A 8 -8.36 2.37 -12.06
N LYS A 9 -9.40 2.50 -12.87
CA LYS A 9 -9.36 2.22 -14.30
C LYS A 9 -9.92 3.44 -15.02
N GLU A 10 -9.14 3.99 -15.95
CA GLU A 10 -9.48 5.23 -16.64
C GLU A 10 -9.82 6.33 -15.63
N ASN A 11 -11.05 6.85 -15.64
CA ASN A 11 -11.55 7.87 -14.72
C ASN A 11 -12.59 7.30 -13.73
N GLY A 12 -12.46 6.03 -13.37
CA GLY A 12 -13.38 5.34 -12.47
C GLY A 12 -12.69 4.50 -11.39
N LEU A 13 -13.40 4.33 -10.28
CA LEU A 13 -13.09 3.43 -9.18
C LEU A 13 -13.93 2.18 -9.28
N TYR A 14 -13.25 1.05 -9.18
CA TYR A 14 -13.85 -0.28 -9.22
C TYR A 14 -13.44 -1.06 -7.98
N GLU A 15 -14.35 -1.84 -7.44
CA GLU A 15 -14.04 -2.83 -6.43
C GLU A 15 -13.11 -3.88 -7.05
N VAL A 16 -12.00 -4.18 -6.38
CA VAL A 16 -11.06 -5.19 -6.89
C VAL A 16 -11.68 -6.57 -6.89
N VAL A 17 -12.40 -6.91 -5.82
CA VAL A 17 -13.10 -8.18 -5.71
C VAL A 17 -14.44 -8.03 -6.44
N GLY A 18 -14.62 -8.77 -7.54
CA GLY A 18 -15.86 -8.75 -8.32
C GLY A 18 -15.96 -7.65 -9.39
N VAL A 19 -14.97 -6.73 -9.49
CA VAL A 19 -14.86 -5.73 -10.58
C VAL A 19 -16.10 -4.85 -10.71
N LYS A 20 -16.78 -4.58 -9.61
CA LYS A 20 -17.98 -3.74 -9.58
C LYS A 20 -17.61 -2.27 -9.65
N LEU A 21 -18.28 -1.50 -10.50
CA LEU A 21 -18.11 -0.04 -10.51
C LEU A 21 -18.59 0.56 -9.19
N ILE A 22 -17.72 1.34 -8.54
CA ILE A 22 -18.03 2.11 -7.33
C ILE A 22 -18.50 3.51 -7.73
N LYS A 23 -17.68 4.19 -8.55
CA LYS A 23 -17.89 5.59 -8.96
C LYS A 23 -17.07 5.85 -10.22
N GLU A 24 -17.60 6.64 -11.15
CA GLU A 24 -16.88 7.09 -12.35
C GLU A 24 -17.05 8.60 -12.56
N GLY A 25 -16.37 9.12 -13.57
CA GLY A 25 -16.45 10.53 -13.97
C GLY A 25 -15.52 11.44 -13.17
N PHE A 26 -14.48 10.89 -12.54
CA PHE A 26 -13.51 11.69 -11.82
C PHE A 26 -12.73 12.60 -12.77
N ALA A 27 -12.66 13.89 -12.47
CA ALA A 27 -11.95 14.86 -13.30
C ALA A 27 -10.42 14.77 -13.14
N SER A 28 -9.94 14.24 -12.01
CA SER A 28 -8.52 14.15 -11.71
C SER A 28 -8.21 13.07 -10.67
N ARG A 29 -6.92 12.73 -10.54
CA ARG A 29 -6.46 11.84 -9.48
C ARG A 29 -6.68 12.40 -8.08
N GLN A 30 -6.56 13.72 -7.91
CA GLN A 30 -6.82 14.39 -6.64
C GLN A 30 -8.26 14.15 -6.17
N GLU A 31 -9.22 14.24 -7.09
CA GLU A 31 -10.64 13.98 -6.79
C GLU A 31 -10.88 12.52 -6.36
N ILE A 32 -10.15 11.57 -6.97
CA ILE A 32 -10.18 10.17 -6.56
C ILE A 32 -9.64 10.01 -5.14
N ASP A 33 -8.47 10.58 -4.85
CA ASP A 33 -7.83 10.45 -3.54
C ASP A 33 -8.70 11.11 -2.44
N ASP A 34 -9.34 12.24 -2.74
CA ASP A 34 -10.28 12.89 -1.83
C ASP A 34 -11.57 12.09 -1.65
N TYR A 35 -12.12 11.49 -2.71
CA TYR A 35 -13.25 10.58 -2.62
C TYR A 35 -12.91 9.39 -1.71
N VAL A 36 -11.76 8.76 -1.92
CA VAL A 36 -11.30 7.60 -1.12
C VAL A 36 -11.08 7.98 0.35
N LYS A 37 -10.55 9.16 0.66
CA LYS A 37 -10.39 9.62 2.06
C LYS A 37 -11.71 9.74 2.82
N HIS A 38 -12.80 10.09 2.13
CA HIS A 38 -14.12 10.29 2.73
C HIS A 38 -15.02 9.04 2.66
N HIS A 39 -14.57 7.99 2.00
CA HIS A 39 -15.29 6.72 1.87
C HIS A 39 -14.46 5.59 2.49
N TYR A 40 -15.09 4.49 2.91
CA TYR A 40 -14.38 3.37 3.51
C TYR A 40 -13.70 2.50 2.44
N LEU A 41 -12.80 3.10 1.65
CA LEU A 41 -12.11 2.53 0.50
C LEU A 41 -10.60 2.52 0.72
N ALA A 42 -9.90 1.56 0.11
CA ALA A 42 -8.44 1.53 0.08
C ALA A 42 -7.95 1.40 -1.37
N LEU A 43 -7.00 2.25 -1.75
CA LEU A 43 -6.30 2.15 -3.03
C LEU A 43 -4.99 1.37 -2.89
N PRO A 44 -4.47 0.81 -3.99
CA PRO A 44 -3.18 0.16 -3.94
C PRO A 44 -2.09 1.18 -3.63
N VAL A 45 -1.12 0.75 -2.84
CA VAL A 45 0.02 1.55 -2.46
C VAL A 45 0.91 1.81 -3.67
N ARG A 46 1.50 3.00 -3.71
CA ARG A 46 2.44 3.42 -4.74
C ARG A 46 3.77 3.84 -4.14
N ASP A 47 4.83 3.64 -4.92
CA ASP A 47 6.13 4.24 -4.64
C ASP A 47 6.10 5.75 -4.93
N ASN A 48 7.21 6.44 -4.64
CA ASN A 48 7.31 7.89 -4.87
C ASN A 48 7.36 8.25 -6.37
N ALA A 49 7.68 7.29 -7.25
CA ALA A 49 7.59 7.46 -8.69
C ALA A 49 6.16 7.23 -9.23
N GLY A 50 5.21 6.86 -8.35
CA GLY A 50 3.82 6.62 -8.69
C GLY A 50 3.53 5.22 -9.21
N ASN A 51 4.50 4.29 -9.20
CA ASN A 51 4.29 2.90 -9.61
C ASN A 51 3.54 2.14 -8.52
N LEU A 52 2.67 1.21 -8.93
CA LEU A 52 1.99 0.32 -7.98
C LEU A 52 3.00 -0.62 -7.34
N TRP A 53 2.92 -0.76 -6.02
CA TRP A 53 3.71 -1.77 -5.34
C TRP A 53 3.00 -3.12 -5.39
N LEU A 54 3.72 -4.15 -5.86
CA LEU A 54 3.20 -5.49 -6.09
C LEU A 54 3.96 -6.50 -5.22
N LEU A 55 3.22 -7.32 -4.48
CA LEU A 55 3.74 -8.52 -3.83
C LEU A 55 3.29 -9.73 -4.65
N ASP A 56 4.24 -10.53 -5.13
CA ASP A 56 3.96 -11.70 -5.99
C ASP A 56 3.05 -11.34 -7.19
N GLY A 57 3.28 -10.16 -7.77
CA GLY A 57 2.49 -9.63 -8.90
C GLY A 57 1.11 -9.09 -8.53
N LYS A 58 0.72 -9.10 -7.25
CA LYS A 58 -0.58 -8.61 -6.77
C LYS A 58 -0.44 -7.27 -6.03
N PRO A 59 -1.40 -6.35 -6.18
CA PRO A 59 -1.37 -5.06 -5.48
C PRO A 59 -1.50 -5.24 -3.97
N VAL A 60 -0.78 -4.39 -3.24
CA VAL A 60 -0.89 -4.26 -1.79
C VAL A 60 -1.62 -2.97 -1.43
N TYR A 61 -2.37 -3.02 -0.33
CA TYR A 61 -3.18 -1.94 0.19
C TYR A 61 -2.67 -1.51 1.56
N CYS A 62 -2.83 -0.23 1.88
CA CYS A 62 -2.54 0.28 3.22
C CYS A 62 -3.85 0.49 3.99
N PHE A 63 -3.98 -0.20 5.12
CA PHE A 63 -5.05 -0.01 6.07
C PHE A 63 -4.60 0.92 7.20
N ARG A 64 -5.36 2.00 7.39
CA ARG A 64 -5.15 3.01 8.46
C ARG A 64 -3.73 3.61 8.52
N GLY A 65 -3.01 3.60 7.40
CA GLY A 65 -1.68 4.21 7.30
C GLY A 65 -0.53 3.41 7.91
N THR A 66 -0.81 2.28 8.58
CA THR A 66 0.21 1.56 9.35
C THR A 66 0.28 0.06 9.04
N GLN A 67 -0.74 -0.51 8.39
CA GLN A 67 -0.81 -1.94 8.12
C GLN A 67 -0.97 -2.22 6.63
N TYR A 68 -0.11 -3.09 6.08
CA TYR A 68 -0.22 -3.52 4.69
C TYR A 68 -0.98 -4.83 4.58
N GLU A 69 -1.84 -4.92 3.57
CA GLU A 69 -2.72 -6.06 3.34
C GLU A 69 -2.80 -6.41 1.84
N THR A 70 -3.03 -7.68 1.54
CA THR A 70 -3.40 -8.11 0.20
C THR A 70 -4.87 -7.78 -0.10
N VAL A 71 -5.31 -8.08 -1.33
CA VAL A 71 -6.72 -8.00 -1.73
C VAL A 71 -7.65 -8.83 -0.83
N ASP A 72 -7.16 -9.99 -0.36
CA ASP A 72 -7.93 -10.95 0.44
C ASP A 72 -7.85 -10.64 1.95
N ASP A 73 -7.54 -9.39 2.32
CA ASP A 73 -7.34 -8.92 3.70
C ASP A 73 -6.25 -9.70 4.48
N GLN A 74 -5.31 -10.35 3.79
CA GLN A 74 -4.18 -11.00 4.44
C GLN A 74 -3.12 -9.96 4.80
N ARG A 75 -2.75 -9.90 6.07
CA ARG A 75 -1.68 -9.05 6.57
C ARG A 75 -0.34 -9.49 5.98
N VAL A 76 0.45 -8.53 5.53
CA VAL A 76 1.79 -8.76 4.99
C VAL A 76 2.81 -7.95 5.75
N HIS A 77 3.96 -8.58 6.04
CA HIS A 77 5.02 -7.97 6.84
C HIS A 77 5.94 -7.15 5.94
N LEU A 78 5.48 -5.93 5.65
CA LEU A 78 6.17 -4.98 4.78
C LEU A 78 6.51 -3.72 5.55
N SER A 79 7.54 -3.02 5.11
CA SER A 79 7.82 -1.68 5.63
C SER A 79 8.24 -0.77 4.48
N ARG A 80 7.77 0.48 4.55
CA ARG A 80 7.96 1.46 3.49
C ARG A 80 9.35 2.04 3.56
N CYS A 81 10.05 2.04 2.43
CA CYS A 81 11.34 2.68 2.28
C CYS A 81 11.16 4.21 2.28
N SER A 82 11.88 4.90 3.17
CA SER A 82 11.90 6.37 3.25
C SER A 82 12.37 7.03 1.95
N ASP A 83 13.30 6.38 1.25
CA ASP A 83 14.03 7.01 0.15
C ASP A 83 13.23 7.00 -1.15
N CYS A 84 12.64 5.86 -1.50
CA CYS A 84 11.93 5.68 -2.76
C CYS A 84 10.42 5.42 -2.61
N GLY A 85 9.92 5.21 -1.39
CA GLY A 85 8.52 4.86 -1.15
C GLY A 85 8.14 3.43 -1.55
N GLY A 86 9.07 2.64 -2.10
CA GLY A 86 8.90 1.19 -2.29
C GLY A 86 8.87 0.44 -0.94
N MET A 87 8.94 -0.89 -0.96
CA MET A 87 8.87 -1.68 0.29
C MET A 87 10.06 -2.63 0.43
N GLY A 88 10.45 -2.85 1.69
CA GLY A 88 11.19 -4.02 2.12
C GLY A 88 10.23 -5.11 2.59
N ILE A 89 10.56 -6.37 2.29
CA ILE A 89 9.82 -7.54 2.76
C ILE A 89 10.52 -8.08 4.00
N ARG A 90 9.77 -8.27 5.10
CA ARG A 90 10.29 -8.96 6.28
C ARG A 90 10.20 -10.46 6.06
N SER A 91 11.31 -11.16 6.26
CA SER A 91 11.35 -12.62 6.27
C SER A 91 11.11 -13.04 7.72
N ASP A 92 9.87 -13.29 8.11
CA ASP A 92 9.49 -13.57 9.49
C ASP A 92 10.29 -14.74 10.10
N GLU A 93 11.12 -14.47 11.10
CA GLU A 93 11.08 -15.16 12.39
C GLU A 93 11.60 -14.18 13.46
N PHE A 94 10.99 -14.18 14.64
CA PHE A 94 11.19 -13.26 15.76
C PHE A 94 12.59 -13.30 16.41
N THR A 95 13.67 -13.10 15.65
CA THR A 95 15.02 -12.97 16.21
C THR A 95 15.35 -11.49 16.39
N VAL A 96 15.36 -11.07 17.64
CA VAL A 96 15.41 -9.69 18.16
C VAL A 96 16.75 -8.96 17.87
N GLU A 97 17.57 -9.45 16.94
CA GLU A 97 18.93 -8.98 16.69
C GLU A 97 19.06 -8.51 15.23
N SER A 98 18.66 -7.24 14.99
CA SER A 98 18.86 -6.45 13.77
C SER A 98 18.17 -6.92 12.47
N ASP A 99 16.87 -6.66 12.35
CA ASP A 99 16.14 -6.72 11.06
C ASP A 99 16.40 -5.47 10.20
N CYS A 100 17.64 -5.35 9.69
CA CYS A 100 17.91 -4.50 8.53
C CYS A 100 17.18 -5.11 7.33
N ILE A 101 16.13 -4.44 6.89
CA ILE A 101 15.37 -4.87 5.72
C ILE A 101 15.87 -4.13 4.48
N ARG A 102 15.90 -4.84 3.36
CA ARG A 102 16.34 -4.27 2.08
C ARG A 102 15.14 -3.91 1.22
N CYS A 103 15.11 -2.68 0.72
CA CYS A 103 14.11 -2.25 -0.24
C CYS A 103 14.22 -3.08 -1.52
N THR A 104 13.10 -3.64 -1.97
CA THR A 104 13.01 -4.41 -3.21
C THR A 104 13.17 -3.57 -4.48
N VAL A 105 13.06 -2.24 -4.36
CA VAL A 105 13.12 -1.29 -5.47
C VAL A 105 14.51 -0.66 -5.59
N CYS A 106 14.97 0.05 -4.56
CA CYS A 106 16.25 0.79 -4.60
C CYS A 106 17.42 0.04 -3.94
N GLY A 107 17.15 -1.07 -3.23
CA GLY A 107 18.19 -1.82 -2.52
C GLY A 107 18.70 -1.17 -1.24
N HIS A 108 18.15 -0.03 -0.81
CA HIS A 108 18.49 0.63 0.46
C HIS A 108 18.14 -0.27 1.64
N GLU A 109 19.04 -0.37 2.61
CA GLU A 109 18.86 -1.13 3.84
C GLU A 109 18.43 -0.18 4.96
N PHE A 110 17.33 -0.50 5.64
CA PHE A 110 16.78 0.35 6.69
C PHE A 110 16.26 -0.50 7.85
N ASP A 111 16.30 0.07 9.06
CA ASP A 111 15.80 -0.59 10.25
C ASP A 111 14.27 -0.53 10.26
N ALA A 112 13.65 -1.70 10.28
CA ALA A 112 12.20 -1.82 10.21
C ALA A 112 11.49 -1.36 11.51
N ARG A 113 12.22 -0.99 12.58
CA ARG A 113 11.68 -0.50 13.86
C ARG A 113 11.44 1.02 13.87
N LEU A 114 12.00 1.75 12.91
CA LEU A 114 11.90 3.21 12.85
C LEU A 114 10.57 3.65 12.20
N GLU A 115 9.47 3.47 12.92
CA GLU A 115 8.23 4.23 12.70
C GLU A 115 7.74 4.85 14.02
N MET A 116 8.58 5.58 14.76
CA MET A 116 8.11 6.50 15.82
C MET A 116 9.15 7.59 16.14
N MET A 117 9.26 8.63 15.29
CA MET A 117 9.56 9.98 15.77
C MET A 117 8.70 10.95 14.97
N GLU A 118 7.58 11.33 15.57
CA GLU A 118 6.75 12.45 15.17
C GLU A 118 7.62 13.73 15.14
N THR A 119 7.51 14.53 14.08
CA THR A 119 7.96 15.93 14.06
C THR A 119 6.74 16.82 13.89
#